data_AF-A0A401UKY0-F1
#
_entry.id   AF-A0A401UKY0-F1
#
_cell.length_a   1.000
_cell.length_b   1.000
_cell.length_c   1.000
_cell.angle_alpha   90.00
_cell.angle_beta   90.00
_cell.angle_gamma   90.00
#
_symmetry.space_group_name_H-M   'P 1'
#
loop_
_entity.id
_entity.type
_entity.pdbx_description
1 polymer ?
#
loop_
_entity_poly.entity_id
_entity_poly.type
_entity_poly.pdbx_seq_one_letter_code
_entity_poly.pdbx_strand_id
1 'polypeptide(L)'
;MEKNENKGPLNKLFDSIDNLVSDEKEQKLRSKLGKEIRRCIFTDDIIEKLNENDFTGLVEQEEELIELFSMIFPVFVEKNDVIFRLYKHKIEVDLSEKMSDRYIYIFSDGRLTSGLFECFKLYDDEYIYGVKKIINIIPSFRETILEELINLDKNEKLHKEKMGTYKDREIVAKRNFNELLENLNKVK
;
A
#
# COMPACT_ATOMS: atom_id res chain seq x y z
N MET A 1 -50.67 -5.08 13.57
CA MET A 1 -50.51 -3.67 13.97
C MET A 1 -49.19 -3.54 14.67
N GLU A 2 -48.35 -2.68 14.10
CA GLU A 2 -47.03 -2.28 14.56
C GLU A 2 -47.08 -1.74 16.00
N LYS A 3 -46.04 -2.04 16.78
CA LYS A 3 -45.54 -1.10 17.77
C LYS A 3 -44.25 -0.52 17.22
N ASN A 4 -44.40 0.57 16.47
CA ASN A 4 -43.30 1.49 16.20
C ASN A 4 -42.90 2.14 17.52
N GLU A 5 -41.92 1.57 18.21
CA GLU A 5 -41.24 2.25 19.32
C GLU A 5 -40.48 3.44 18.73
N ASN A 6 -41.08 4.62 18.87
CA ASN A 6 -40.53 5.87 18.39
C ASN A 6 -39.28 6.19 19.24
N LYS A 7 -38.12 5.63 18.87
CA LYS A 7 -36.83 5.86 19.54
C LYS A 7 -36.54 7.36 19.55
N GLY A 8 -36.65 7.98 20.73
CA GLY A 8 -36.44 9.40 20.93
C GLY A 8 -35.03 9.87 20.54
N PRO A 9 -34.81 11.19 20.38
CA PRO A 9 -33.55 11.78 19.90
C PRO A 9 -32.33 11.37 20.73
N LEU A 10 -32.50 11.17 22.04
CA LEU A 10 -31.45 10.73 22.97
C LEU A 10 -31.01 9.29 22.71
N ASN A 11 -31.94 8.37 22.42
CA ASN A 11 -31.58 6.97 22.10
C ASN A 11 -30.82 6.89 20.79
N LYS A 12 -31.15 7.73 19.80
CA LYS A 12 -30.37 7.84 18.55
C LYS A 12 -28.96 8.39 18.82
N LEU A 13 -28.81 9.29 19.79
CA LEU A 13 -27.52 9.85 20.18
C LEU A 13 -26.65 8.81 20.90
N PHE A 14 -27.22 8.05 21.84
CA PHE A 14 -26.52 6.95 22.53
C PHE A 14 -26.16 5.82 21.56
N ASP A 15 -27.08 5.38 20.69
CA ASP A 15 -26.80 4.41 19.63
C ASP A 15 -25.66 4.91 18.72
N SER A 16 -25.62 6.22 18.41
CA SER A 16 -24.55 6.83 17.60
C SER A 16 -23.21 6.89 18.34
N ILE A 17 -23.22 7.16 19.65
CA ILE A 17 -22.01 7.19 20.48
C ILE A 17 -21.46 5.78 20.65
N ASP A 18 -22.31 4.79 20.94
CA ASP A 18 -21.89 3.40 21.09
C ASP A 18 -21.35 2.85 19.77
N ASN A 19 -21.97 3.20 18.63
CA ASN A 19 -21.45 2.87 17.31
C ASN A 19 -20.10 3.55 17.04
N LEU A 20 -19.94 4.83 17.40
CA LEU A 20 -18.68 5.56 17.24
C LEU A 20 -17.54 4.94 18.09
N VAL A 21 -17.84 4.58 19.34
CA VAL A 21 -16.90 3.93 20.26
C VAL A 21 -16.54 2.52 19.78
N SER A 22 -17.51 1.80 19.21
CA SER A 22 -17.29 0.50 18.59
C SER A 22 -16.39 0.59 17.36
N ASP A 23 -16.67 1.55 16.46
CA ASP A 23 -15.87 1.81 15.26
C ASP A 23 -14.43 2.23 15.59
N GLU A 24 -14.24 3.06 16.63
CA GLU A 24 -12.90 3.47 17.07
C GLU A 24 -12.11 2.29 17.65
N LYS A 25 -12.76 1.40 18.43
CA LYS A 25 -12.14 0.18 18.96
C LYS A 25 -11.78 -0.79 17.84
N GLU A 26 -12.69 -0.99 16.88
CA GLU A 26 -12.44 -1.83 15.70
C GLU A 26 -11.29 -1.28 14.85
N GLN A 27 -11.26 0.04 14.62
CA GLN A 27 -10.17 0.70 13.89
C GLN A 27 -8.83 0.52 14.60
N LYS A 28 -8.79 0.62 15.94
CA LYS A 28 -7.57 0.34 16.71
C LYS A 28 -7.08 -1.10 16.51
N LEU A 29 -7.99 -2.08 16.51
CA LEU A 29 -7.66 -3.48 16.25
C LEU A 29 -7.12 -3.70 14.83
N ARG A 30 -7.79 -3.14 13.83
CA ARG A 30 -7.33 -3.22 12.42
C ARG A 30 -5.98 -2.55 12.23
N SER A 31 -5.78 -1.34 12.76
CA SER A 31 -4.48 -0.64 12.67
C SER A 31 -3.37 -1.45 13.34
N LYS A 32 -3.63 -2.06 14.50
CA LYS A 32 -2.66 -2.95 15.14
C LYS A 32 -2.32 -4.15 14.25
N LEU A 33 -3.33 -4.81 13.67
CA LEU A 33 -3.12 -5.92 12.74
C LEU A 33 -2.34 -5.51 11.48
N GLY A 34 -2.68 -4.37 10.88
CA GLY A 34 -1.98 -3.85 9.70
C GLY A 34 -0.51 -3.55 9.98
N LYS A 35 -0.19 -3.00 11.16
CA LYS A 35 1.18 -2.80 11.62
C LYS A 35 1.93 -4.12 11.83
N GLU A 36 1.27 -5.13 12.41
CA GLU A 36 1.88 -6.46 12.61
C GLU A 36 2.15 -7.15 11.27
N ILE A 37 1.19 -7.15 10.35
CA ILE A 37 1.37 -7.70 8.98
C ILE A 37 2.54 -6.99 8.30
N ARG A 38 2.60 -5.66 8.36
CA ARG A 38 3.71 -4.89 7.81
C ARG A 38 5.04 -5.32 8.43
N ARG A 39 5.12 -5.46 9.76
CA ARG A 39 6.33 -5.90 10.48
C ARG A 39 6.76 -7.31 10.11
N CYS A 40 5.81 -8.21 9.85
CA CYS A 40 6.12 -9.56 9.40
C CYS A 40 6.65 -9.61 7.96
N ILE A 41 6.32 -8.64 7.11
CA ILE A 41 6.84 -8.54 5.74
C ILE A 41 8.18 -7.81 5.73
N PHE A 42 8.25 -6.64 6.36
CA PHE A 42 9.45 -5.81 6.46
C PHE A 42 10.13 -6.10 7.80
N THR A 43 10.74 -7.28 7.88
CA THR A 43 11.51 -7.70 9.04
C THR A 43 12.77 -6.84 9.19
N ASP A 44 13.37 -6.84 10.39
CA ASP A 44 14.52 -5.96 10.69
C ASP A 44 15.68 -6.16 9.71
N ASP A 45 15.93 -7.39 9.24
CA ASP A 45 16.94 -7.71 8.21
C ASP A 45 16.59 -7.14 6.83
N ILE A 46 15.31 -7.14 6.45
CA ILE A 46 14.85 -6.53 5.19
C ILE A 46 14.96 -5.01 5.29
N ILE A 47 14.55 -4.43 6.43
CA ILE A 47 14.68 -3.00 6.68
C ILE A 47 16.14 -2.59 6.70
N GLU A 48 17.00 -3.35 7.37
CA GLU A 48 18.44 -3.12 7.42
C GLU A 48 19.03 -3.15 6.01
N LYS A 49 18.76 -4.17 5.19
CA LYS A 49 19.25 -4.21 3.79
C LYS A 49 18.69 -3.11 2.90
N LEU A 50 17.42 -2.77 3.08
CA LEU A 50 16.82 -1.63 2.40
C LEU A 50 17.52 -0.33 2.81
N ASN A 51 17.92 -0.22 4.08
CA ASN A 51 18.64 0.92 4.65
C ASN A 51 20.15 0.91 4.39
N GLU A 52 20.80 -0.25 4.21
CA GLU A 52 22.22 -0.39 3.85
C GLU A 52 22.45 0.17 2.44
N ASN A 53 21.47 -0.04 1.56
CA ASN A 53 21.41 0.58 0.26
C ASN A 53 20.78 2.00 0.28
N ASP A 54 20.31 2.45 1.44
CA ASP A 54 19.87 3.83 1.69
C ASP A 54 21.11 4.59 2.21
N PHE A 55 21.81 5.30 1.31
CA PHE A 55 23.09 5.99 1.53
C PHE A 55 23.05 7.15 2.55
N THR A 56 22.33 7.00 3.66
CA THR A 56 22.15 7.95 4.76
C THR A 56 23.46 8.38 5.44
N GLY A 57 24.60 7.78 5.08
CA GLY A 57 25.92 8.08 5.64
C GLY A 57 26.96 8.68 4.68
N LEU A 58 26.66 8.93 3.39
CA LEU A 58 27.73 9.29 2.44
C LEU A 58 27.61 10.60 1.67
N VAL A 59 26.45 11.18 1.35
CA VAL A 59 26.44 12.40 0.54
C VAL A 59 25.19 13.27 0.78
N GLU A 60 25.41 14.58 0.89
CA GLU A 60 24.39 15.64 0.82
C GLU A 60 23.70 15.69 -0.56
N GLN A 61 22.94 14.65 -0.94
CA GLN A 61 22.04 14.68 -2.11
C GLN A 61 20.77 13.86 -1.81
N GLU A 62 19.76 14.53 -1.23
CA GLU A 62 18.44 13.95 -0.90
C GLU A 62 17.68 13.35 -2.11
N GLU A 63 18.07 13.68 -3.35
CA GLU A 63 17.35 13.26 -4.56
C GLU A 63 17.67 11.82 -5.01
N GLU A 64 18.89 11.29 -4.77
CA GLU A 64 19.27 9.92 -5.17
C GLU A 64 18.76 8.85 -4.18
N LEU A 65 18.59 9.21 -2.90
CA LEU A 65 18.14 8.33 -1.80
C LEU A 65 16.71 7.80 -1.99
N ILE A 66 15.82 8.62 -2.56
CA ILE A 66 14.42 8.25 -2.79
C ILE A 66 14.28 7.24 -3.94
N GLU A 67 15.27 7.16 -4.83
CA GLU A 67 15.16 6.43 -6.09
C GLU A 67 15.20 4.92 -5.90
N LEU A 68 16.20 4.38 -5.17
CA LEU A 68 16.38 2.93 -5.00
C LEU A 68 15.18 2.28 -4.30
N PHE A 69 14.73 2.95 -3.24
CA PHE A 69 13.58 2.57 -2.46
C PHE A 69 12.28 2.64 -3.27
N SER A 70 12.25 3.38 -4.38
CA SER A 70 11.18 3.42 -5.37
C SER A 70 11.38 2.41 -6.50
N MET A 71 12.61 1.94 -6.76
CA MET A 71 12.92 0.95 -7.80
C MET A 71 12.48 -0.47 -7.44
N ILE A 72 12.60 -0.87 -6.16
CA ILE A 72 12.23 -2.23 -5.70
C ILE A 72 10.72 -2.44 -5.71
N PHE A 73 9.95 -1.38 -5.47
CA PHE A 73 8.50 -1.48 -5.35
C PHE A 73 7.79 -0.96 -6.61
N PRO A 74 6.69 -1.60 -7.04
CA PRO A 74 6.03 -2.72 -6.38
C PRO A 74 6.73 -4.07 -6.55
N VAL A 75 6.66 -4.90 -5.50
CA VAL A 75 7.09 -6.31 -5.54
C VAL A 75 5.89 -7.17 -5.93
N PHE A 76 6.08 -8.07 -6.90
CA PHE A 76 5.02 -8.92 -7.43
C PHE A 76 5.20 -10.36 -6.98
N VAL A 77 4.12 -10.96 -6.50
CA VAL A 77 4.07 -12.39 -6.19
C VAL A 77 2.78 -12.96 -6.77
N GLU A 78 2.90 -14.06 -7.51
CA GLU A 78 1.76 -14.80 -8.05
C GLU A 78 1.65 -16.16 -7.35
N LYS A 79 0.45 -16.51 -6.87
CA LYS A 79 0.20 -17.80 -6.22
C LYS A 79 -1.26 -18.20 -6.37
N ASN A 80 -1.50 -19.40 -6.90
CA ASN A 80 -2.84 -19.96 -7.10
C ASN A 80 -3.76 -19.02 -7.91
N ASP A 81 -3.26 -18.53 -9.05
CA ASP A 81 -3.96 -17.59 -9.95
C ASP A 81 -4.36 -16.24 -9.30
N VAL A 82 -3.75 -15.91 -8.16
CA VAL A 82 -3.91 -14.61 -7.49
C VAL A 82 -2.61 -13.84 -7.61
N ILE A 83 -2.71 -12.60 -8.08
CA ILE A 83 -1.59 -11.68 -8.21
C ILE A 83 -1.59 -10.74 -7.01
N PHE A 84 -0.48 -10.71 -6.29
CA PHE A 84 -0.25 -9.81 -5.18
C PHE A 84 0.79 -8.76 -5.57
N ARG A 85 0.48 -7.49 -5.34
CA ARG A 85 1.40 -6.37 -5.52
C ARG A 85 1.66 -5.71 -4.18
N LEU A 86 2.86 -5.88 -3.67
CA LEU A 86 3.29 -5.24 -2.43
C LEU A 86 3.88 -3.87 -2.73
N TYR A 87 3.37 -2.88 -2.03
CA TYR A 87 3.94 -1.55 -1.91
C TYR A 87 4.35 -1.31 -0.45
N LYS A 88 5.15 -0.27 -0.21
CA LYS A 88 5.56 0.11 1.16
C LYS A 88 4.41 0.33 2.14
N HIS A 89 3.27 0.81 1.65
CA HIS A 89 2.14 1.27 2.46
C HIS A 89 0.86 0.44 2.25
N LYS A 90 0.84 -0.48 1.29
CA LYS A 90 -0.34 -1.27 0.94
C LYS A 90 0.01 -2.57 0.22
N ILE A 91 -0.96 -3.47 0.13
CA ILE A 91 -0.94 -4.64 -0.75
C ILE A 91 -2.18 -4.56 -1.65
N GLU A 92 -2.00 -4.77 -2.94
CA GLU A 92 -3.11 -5.04 -3.86
C GLU A 92 -3.19 -6.54 -4.13
N VAL A 93 -4.41 -7.08 -4.14
CA VAL A 93 -4.71 -8.49 -4.39
C VAL A 93 -5.67 -8.55 -5.57
N ASP A 94 -5.21 -9.01 -6.72
CA ASP A 94 -6.07 -9.29 -7.88
C ASP A 94 -6.47 -10.76 -7.86
N LEU A 95 -7.77 -11.03 -7.61
CA LEU A 95 -8.33 -12.38 -7.68
C LEU A 95 -8.79 -12.78 -9.10
N SER A 96 -8.92 -11.81 -10.00
CA SER A 96 -9.24 -12.02 -11.43
C SER A 96 -8.77 -10.81 -12.26
N GLU A 97 -8.93 -10.86 -13.58
CA GLU A 97 -8.66 -9.72 -14.48
C GLU A 97 -9.67 -8.57 -14.34
N LYS A 98 -10.75 -8.71 -13.55
CA LYS A 98 -11.78 -7.68 -13.38
C LYS A 98 -11.52 -6.82 -12.14
N MET A 99 -11.72 -5.51 -12.28
CA MET A 99 -11.57 -4.52 -11.19
C MET A 99 -12.48 -4.80 -9.97
N SER A 100 -13.61 -5.49 -10.15
CA SER A 100 -14.51 -5.87 -9.04
C SER A 100 -13.87 -6.84 -8.05
N ASP A 101 -12.88 -7.60 -8.49
CA ASP A 101 -12.30 -8.71 -7.72
C ASP A 101 -10.90 -8.35 -7.17
N ARG A 102 -10.56 -7.05 -7.23
CA ARG A 102 -9.36 -6.49 -6.63
C ARG A 102 -9.64 -6.12 -5.17
N TYR A 103 -8.73 -6.46 -4.28
CA TYR A 103 -8.67 -5.88 -2.94
C TYR A 103 -7.44 -5.00 -2.77
N ILE A 104 -7.57 -3.96 -1.95
CA ILE A 104 -6.49 -3.08 -1.52
C ILE A 104 -6.46 -3.11 0.00
N TYR A 105 -5.34 -3.57 0.56
CA TYR A 105 -5.10 -3.57 1.99
C TYR A 105 -4.09 -2.50 2.37
N ILE A 106 -4.46 -1.57 3.23
CA ILE A 106 -3.62 -0.43 3.65
C ILE A 106 -3.09 -0.69 5.05
N PHE A 107 -1.77 -0.66 5.23
CA PHE A 107 -1.15 -1.06 6.50
C PHE A 107 -1.42 -0.11 7.66
N SER A 108 -1.50 1.20 7.40
CA SER A 108 -1.54 2.23 8.45
C SER A 108 -2.76 2.10 9.36
N ASP A 109 -3.92 1.79 8.78
CA ASP A 109 -5.18 1.60 9.48
C ASP A 109 -5.73 0.16 9.37
N GLY A 110 -4.99 -0.74 8.69
CA GLY A 110 -5.41 -2.13 8.46
C GLY A 110 -6.70 -2.23 7.65
N ARG A 111 -7.00 -1.23 6.82
CA ARG A 111 -8.22 -1.16 6.03
C ARG A 111 -8.11 -2.05 4.80
N LEU A 112 -9.14 -2.89 4.58
CA LEU A 112 -9.33 -3.63 3.34
C LEU A 112 -10.43 -2.94 2.54
N THR A 113 -10.17 -2.65 1.27
CA THR A 113 -11.17 -2.12 0.35
C THR A 113 -11.26 -2.95 -0.93
N SER A 114 -12.42 -3.01 -1.56
CA SER A 114 -12.54 -3.56 -2.92
C SER A 114 -11.98 -2.55 -3.95
N GLY A 115 -11.80 -3.00 -5.20
CA GLY A 115 -11.46 -2.13 -6.33
C GLY A 115 -12.58 -1.13 -6.69
N LEU A 116 -13.78 -1.34 -6.16
CA LEU A 116 -14.91 -0.39 -6.21
C LEU A 116 -15.01 0.51 -4.97
N PHE A 117 -13.96 0.53 -4.13
CA PHE A 117 -13.83 1.35 -2.92
C PHE A 117 -14.84 1.03 -1.80
N GLU A 118 -15.45 -0.15 -1.83
CA GLU A 118 -16.19 -0.65 -0.68
C GLU A 118 -15.21 -0.98 0.45
N CYS A 119 -15.48 -0.50 1.67
CA CYS A 119 -14.60 -0.69 2.82
C CYS A 119 -15.13 -1.77 3.74
N PHE A 120 -14.35 -2.83 3.96
CA PHE A 120 -14.74 -3.95 4.81
C PHE A 120 -14.32 -3.72 6.28
N LYS A 121 -15.19 -4.15 7.17
CA LYS A 121 -15.06 -4.12 8.63
C LYS A 121 -14.42 -5.42 9.12
N LEU A 122 -13.82 -5.39 10.31
CA LEU A 122 -13.11 -6.55 10.88
C LEU A 122 -14.03 -7.77 11.09
N TYR A 123 -15.34 -7.56 11.23
CA TYR A 123 -16.35 -8.60 11.39
C TYR A 123 -16.98 -9.07 10.08
N ASP A 124 -16.55 -8.53 8.93
CA ASP A 124 -16.99 -8.99 7.61
C ASP A 124 -16.20 -10.22 7.18
N ASP A 125 -16.89 -11.25 6.67
CA ASP A 125 -16.23 -12.47 6.17
C ASP A 125 -15.25 -12.16 5.03
N GLU A 126 -15.59 -11.23 4.14
CA GLU A 126 -14.70 -10.71 3.09
C GLU A 126 -13.41 -10.12 3.65
N TYR A 127 -13.46 -9.38 4.76
CA TYR A 127 -12.26 -8.84 5.41
C TYR A 127 -11.36 -9.98 5.88
N ILE A 128 -11.94 -10.95 6.58
CA ILE A 128 -11.20 -12.10 7.12
C ILE A 128 -10.60 -12.93 5.98
N TYR A 129 -11.36 -13.16 4.91
CA TYR A 129 -10.91 -13.88 3.72
C TYR A 129 -9.73 -13.20 3.04
N GLY A 130 -9.86 -11.90 2.73
CA GLY A 130 -8.80 -11.12 2.06
C GLY A 130 -7.52 -11.03 2.89
N VAL A 131 -7.65 -10.74 4.19
CA VAL A 131 -6.48 -10.63 5.09
C VAL A 131 -5.79 -11.98 5.30
N LYS A 132 -6.52 -13.11 5.38
CA LYS A 132 -5.90 -14.44 5.43
C LYS A 132 -5.06 -14.74 4.19
N LYS A 133 -5.54 -14.39 2.99
CA LYS A 133 -4.74 -14.54 1.76
C LYS A 133 -3.45 -13.73 1.82
N ILE A 134 -3.52 -12.49 2.31
CA ILE A 134 -2.34 -11.64 2.52
C ILE A 134 -1.37 -12.28 3.51
N ILE A 135 -1.85 -12.76 4.66
CA ILE A 135 -0.99 -13.40 5.66
C ILE A 135 -0.27 -14.62 5.08
N ASN A 136 -0.98 -15.43 4.28
CA ASN A 136 -0.44 -16.65 3.68
C ASN A 136 0.66 -16.41 2.63
N ILE A 137 0.76 -15.19 2.08
CA ILE A 137 1.77 -14.85 1.07
C ILE A 137 2.99 -14.10 1.66
N ILE A 138 2.94 -13.71 2.94
CA ILE A 138 4.04 -13.00 3.63
C ILE A 138 5.41 -13.66 3.40
N PRO A 139 5.58 -15.00 3.54
CA PRO A 139 6.88 -15.63 3.31
C PRO A 139 7.42 -15.37 1.90
N SER A 140 6.56 -15.50 0.88
CA SER A 140 6.93 -15.26 -0.51
C SER A 140 7.29 -13.79 -0.76
N PHE A 141 6.59 -12.83 -0.13
CA PHE A 141 7.01 -11.44 -0.21
C PHE A 141 8.42 -11.22 0.34
N ARG A 142 8.75 -11.82 1.49
CA ARG A 142 10.08 -11.68 2.08
C ARG A 142 11.16 -12.23 1.16
N GLU A 143 10.92 -13.42 0.61
CA GLU A 143 11.83 -14.05 -0.36
C GLU A 143 12.05 -13.15 -1.58
N THR A 144 10.97 -12.69 -2.20
CA THR A 144 11.08 -11.84 -3.39
C THR A 144 11.75 -10.49 -3.09
N ILE A 145 11.45 -9.84 -1.95
CA ILE A 145 12.15 -8.60 -1.58
C ILE A 145 13.66 -8.84 -1.46
N LEU A 146 14.06 -9.92 -0.79
CA LEU A 146 15.47 -10.25 -0.61
C LEU A 146 16.17 -10.58 -1.94
N GLU A 147 15.49 -11.28 -2.84
CA GLU A 147 15.99 -11.55 -4.19
C GLU A 147 16.19 -10.27 -5.00
N GLU A 148 15.21 -9.37 -4.99
CA GLU A 148 15.30 -8.08 -5.67
C GLU A 148 16.44 -7.21 -5.11
N LEU A 149 16.60 -7.17 -3.78
CA LEU A 149 17.73 -6.49 -3.14
C LEU A 149 19.08 -7.05 -3.60
N ILE A 150 19.23 -8.38 -3.60
CA ILE A 150 20.46 -9.05 -4.07
C ILE A 150 20.72 -8.76 -5.56
N ASN A 151 19.66 -8.68 -6.38
CA ASN A 151 19.78 -8.39 -7.80
C ASN A 151 20.17 -6.92 -8.04
N LEU A 152 19.67 -5.98 -7.24
CA LEU A 152 20.09 -4.58 -7.30
C LEU A 152 21.56 -4.39 -6.94
N ASP A 153 22.02 -5.01 -5.84
CA ASP A 153 23.43 -4.97 -5.44
C ASP A 153 24.36 -5.48 -6.56
N LYS A 154 23.89 -6.45 -7.36
CA LYS A 154 24.63 -6.98 -8.52
C LYS A 154 24.54 -6.08 -9.77
N ASN A 155 23.49 -5.28 -9.89
CA ASN A 155 23.15 -4.49 -11.08
C ASN A 155 23.49 -2.99 -10.99
N GLU A 156 24.10 -2.51 -9.89
CA GLU A 156 24.63 -1.13 -9.78
C GLU A 156 25.58 -0.71 -10.93
N LYS A 157 26.13 -1.68 -11.68
CA LYS A 157 26.93 -1.43 -12.89
C LYS A 157 26.12 -1.20 -14.17
N LEU A 158 24.83 -1.57 -14.22
CA LEU A 158 24.03 -1.64 -15.46
C LEU A 158 23.09 -0.44 -15.68
N HIS A 159 22.71 0.28 -14.62
CA HIS A 159 21.70 1.34 -14.72
C HIS A 159 22.21 2.69 -15.26
N LYS A 160 23.53 2.86 -15.42
CA LYS A 160 24.09 4.09 -16.05
C LYS A 160 23.88 4.16 -17.57
N GLU A 161 23.59 3.06 -18.27
CA GLU A 161 23.64 3.03 -19.74
C GLU A 161 22.29 3.12 -20.46
N LYS A 162 21.16 2.79 -19.81
CA LYS A 162 19.86 2.68 -20.53
C LYS A 162 18.92 3.88 -20.40
N MET A 163 19.29 4.90 -19.65
CA MET A 163 18.32 5.88 -19.16
C MET A 163 18.41 7.28 -19.81
N GLY A 164 19.39 7.53 -20.69
CA GLY A 164 19.62 8.88 -21.24
C GLY A 164 20.12 9.84 -20.16
N THR A 165 20.62 11.01 -20.54
CA THR A 165 21.19 11.93 -19.53
C THR A 165 20.08 12.52 -18.66
N TYR A 166 20.35 12.71 -17.37
CA TYR A 166 19.42 13.31 -16.39
C TYR A 166 18.78 14.62 -16.92
N LYS A 167 19.56 15.42 -17.66
CA LYS A 167 19.13 16.67 -18.29
C LYS A 167 18.00 16.49 -19.31
N ASP A 168 18.02 15.43 -20.11
CA ASP A 168 16.99 15.20 -21.14
C ASP A 168 15.64 14.88 -20.50
N ARG A 169 15.65 14.19 -19.36
CA ARG A 169 14.46 13.82 -18.60
C ARG A 169 13.82 15.01 -17.91
N GLU A 170 14.64 15.86 -17.30
CA GLU A 170 14.19 17.07 -16.64
C GLU A 170 13.45 17.99 -17.63
N ILE A 171 13.95 18.10 -18.86
CA ILE A 171 13.31 18.87 -19.94
C ILE A 171 11.94 18.29 -20.28
N VAL A 172 11.83 16.97 -20.47
CA VAL A 172 10.55 16.31 -20.78
C VAL A 172 9.57 16.45 -19.62
N ALA A 173 10.02 16.27 -18.37
CA ALA A 173 9.20 16.41 -17.18
C ALA A 173 8.66 17.83 -17.02
N LYS A 174 9.51 18.86 -17.19
CA LYS A 174 9.09 20.27 -17.15
C LYS A 174 8.07 20.60 -18.24
N ARG A 175 8.29 20.11 -19.46
CA ARG A 175 7.34 20.30 -20.57
C ARG A 175 5.97 19.69 -20.24
N ASN A 176 5.95 18.43 -19.79
CA ASN A 176 4.72 17.74 -19.45
C ASN A 176 4.00 18.42 -18.27
N PHE A 177 4.75 18.87 -17.25
CA PHE A 177 4.19 19.61 -16.13
C PHE A 177 3.49 20.90 -16.58
N ASN A 178 4.15 21.70 -17.42
CA ASN A 178 3.57 22.94 -17.94
C ASN A 178 2.32 22.68 -18.77
N GLU A 179 2.33 21.66 -19.63
CA GLU A 179 1.16 21.26 -20.42
C GLU A 179 -0.03 20.86 -19.54
N LEU A 180 0.21 20.06 -18.50
CA LEU A 180 -0.82 19.67 -17.53
C LEU A 180 -1.35 20.86 -16.72
N LEU A 181 -0.46 21.78 -16.34
CA LEU A 181 -0.82 23.00 -15.60
C LEU A 181 -1.68 23.93 -16.46
N GLU A 182 -1.33 24.11 -17.73
CA GLU A 182 -2.13 24.86 -18.69
C GLU A 182 -3.52 24.23 -18.86
N ASN A 183 -3.60 22.91 -18.98
CA ASN A 183 -4.86 22.20 -19.08
C ASN A 183 -5.71 22.36 -17.81
N LEU A 184 -5.11 22.27 -16.62
CA LEU A 184 -5.79 22.50 -15.36
C LEU A 184 -6.36 23.93 -15.27
N ASN A 185 -5.58 24.92 -15.73
CA ASN A 185 -5.99 26.32 -15.72
C ASN A 185 -7.10 26.63 -16.73
N LYS A 186 -7.27 25.83 -17.79
CA LYS A 186 -8.41 25.94 -18.73
C LYS A 186 -9.72 25.40 -18.15
N VAL A 187 -9.66 24.60 -17.07
CA VAL A 187 -10.82 23.98 -16.42
C VAL A 187 -11.29 24.79 -15.19
N LYS A 188 -10.48 25.74 -14.71
CA LYS A 188 -10.87 26.72 -13.69
C LYS A 188 -11.60 27.90 -14.32
#